data_AF-A0A8C7U3R3-F1
#
_entry.id   AF-A0A8C7U3R3-F1
#
_cell.length_a   1.000
_cell.length_b   1.000
_cell.length_c   1.000
_cell.angle_alpha   90.00
_cell.angle_beta   90.00
_cell.angle_gamma   90.00
#
_symmetry.space_group_name_H-M   'P 1'
#
loop_
_entity.id
_entity.type
_entity.pdbx_description
1 polymer ?
#
loop_
_entity_poly.entity_id
_entity_poly.type
_entity_poly.pdbx_seq_one_letter_code
_entity_poly.pdbx_strand_id
1 'polypeptide(L)'
;ALKVKGPNNFARPIFHVCVFHYLQSNDALLSLRLTGNKIGNGGAMHFASMLQVNSTLQELDVADSDLGTQSVIAFAIVLNNNKSLRSVNISRPLLFSHQEETAVHLSGMLVVNQCLRELHLGKMGMTDYGVERLTDALRTNYTLKYLDLRCNRVTRDGARCLAKVLKNNGTLEILDLASNRIEDDGALYLSQAIALPTCNLKALSIPNNNIATVGLVSLSRAMQANNTLTHIYIWGNRLEEPVCQAFSDLLSSGRLSSEQTDVCVYEVDGCVCLAEVFHGLKRHYYWTPSYGQDVNPASNAAVALTNTQLYPNSSHTP
;
A
#
# COMPACT_ATOMS: atom_id res chain seq x y z
N ALA A 1 9.62 -16.28 -8.78
CA ALA A 1 8.32 -15.59 -8.89
C ALA A 1 7.61 -16.07 -10.16
N LEU A 2 6.31 -16.34 -10.09
CA LEU A 2 5.49 -16.73 -11.25
C LEU A 2 4.48 -15.62 -11.57
N LYS A 3 4.45 -15.18 -12.84
CA LYS A 3 3.48 -14.20 -13.35
C LYS A 3 2.69 -14.83 -14.49
N VAL A 4 1.37 -14.94 -14.31
CA VAL A 4 0.48 -15.43 -15.37
C VAL A 4 -0.40 -14.27 -15.82
N LYS A 5 -0.25 -13.86 -17.07
CA LYS A 5 -1.14 -12.92 -17.76
C LYS A 5 -1.64 -13.59 -19.03
N GLY A 6 -2.92 -13.89 -19.12
CA GLY A 6 -3.51 -14.51 -20.31
C GLY A 6 -4.78 -13.79 -20.76
N PRO A 7 -5.02 -13.63 -22.07
CA PRO A 7 -6.27 -13.08 -22.57
C PRO A 7 -7.41 -14.08 -22.35
N ASN A 8 -8.37 -13.71 -21.53
CA ASN A 8 -9.78 -14.11 -21.54
C ASN A 8 -10.22 -15.60 -21.59
N ASN A 9 -9.37 -16.64 -21.61
CA ASN A 9 -9.87 -18.03 -21.65
C ASN A 9 -8.97 -19.13 -21.03
N PHE A 10 -7.84 -18.81 -20.40
CA PHE A 10 -6.98 -19.82 -19.76
C PHE A 10 -7.47 -20.28 -18.37
N ALA A 11 -8.44 -19.60 -17.78
CA ALA A 11 -9.02 -19.89 -16.47
C ALA A 11 -10.24 -20.83 -16.58
N ARG A 12 -10.07 -22.04 -17.14
CA ARG A 12 -11.08 -23.10 -16.99
C ARG A 12 -11.01 -23.68 -15.57
N PRO A 13 -12.12 -24.12 -14.96
CA PRO A 13 -12.13 -24.69 -13.59
C PRO A 13 -11.11 -25.83 -13.37
N ILE A 14 -10.80 -26.59 -14.42
CA ILE A 14 -9.85 -27.71 -14.38
C ILE A 14 -8.39 -27.24 -14.23
N PHE A 15 -8.02 -26.10 -14.85
CA PHE A 15 -6.67 -25.55 -14.74
C PHE A 15 -6.37 -25.06 -13.32
N HIS A 16 -7.40 -24.52 -12.66
CA HIS A 16 -7.34 -24.07 -11.28
C HIS A 16 -6.99 -25.21 -10.32
N VAL A 17 -7.74 -26.32 -10.34
CA VAL A 17 -7.53 -27.43 -9.39
C VAL A 17 -6.12 -28.03 -9.47
N CYS A 18 -5.59 -28.26 -10.68
CA CYS A 18 -4.25 -28.82 -10.86
C CYS A 18 -3.14 -27.87 -10.38
N VAL A 19 -3.25 -26.58 -10.68
CA VAL A 19 -2.30 -25.57 -10.19
C VAL A 19 -2.35 -25.48 -8.67
N PHE A 20 -3.53 -25.54 -8.06
CA PHE A 20 -3.67 -25.46 -6.60
C PHE A 20 -3.08 -26.66 -5.88
N HIS A 21 -3.29 -27.87 -6.40
CA HIS A 21 -2.69 -29.06 -5.82
C HIS A 21 -1.16 -29.01 -5.92
N TYR A 22 -0.62 -28.55 -7.06
CA TYR A 22 0.81 -28.35 -7.20
C TYR A 22 1.36 -27.31 -6.23
N LEU A 23 0.68 -26.16 -6.08
CA LEU A 23 1.07 -25.10 -5.15
C LEU A 23 1.01 -25.54 -3.70
N GLN A 24 0.08 -26.44 -3.33
CA GLN A 24 -0.06 -26.91 -1.95
C GLN A 24 1.20 -27.59 -1.43
N SER A 25 1.88 -28.38 -2.27
CA SER A 25 3.13 -29.06 -1.94
C SER A 25 4.37 -28.34 -2.47
N ASN A 26 4.21 -27.17 -3.09
CA ASN A 26 5.33 -26.45 -3.66
C ASN A 26 6.14 -25.73 -2.58
N ASP A 27 7.43 -26.06 -2.52
CA ASP A 27 8.38 -25.56 -1.54
C ASP A 27 9.37 -24.52 -2.12
N ALA A 28 9.25 -24.17 -3.40
CA ALA A 28 10.15 -23.26 -4.10
C ALA A 28 9.54 -21.88 -4.41
N LEU A 29 8.23 -21.79 -4.60
CA LEU A 29 7.56 -20.59 -5.10
C LEU A 29 7.29 -19.61 -3.96
N LEU A 30 8.01 -18.49 -3.97
CA LEU A 30 7.87 -17.44 -2.96
C LEU A 30 6.84 -16.35 -3.33
N SER A 31 6.63 -16.09 -4.63
CA SER A 31 5.76 -15.01 -5.10
C SER A 31 4.95 -15.44 -6.30
N LEU A 32 3.63 -15.27 -6.21
CA LEU A 32 2.65 -15.63 -7.21
C LEU A 32 1.78 -14.44 -7.57
N ARG A 33 1.78 -14.05 -8.85
CA ARG A 33 1.00 -12.90 -9.35
C ARG A 33 0.05 -13.32 -10.46
N LEU A 34 -1.23 -13.11 -10.19
CA LEU A 34 -2.36 -13.50 -11.02
C LEU A 34 -3.36 -12.35 -11.19
N THR A 35 -2.96 -11.11 -10.93
CA THR A 35 -3.78 -9.92 -11.13
C THR A 35 -4.45 -9.90 -12.52
N GLY A 36 -5.75 -9.57 -12.58
CA GLY A 36 -6.47 -9.45 -13.85
C GLY A 36 -6.93 -10.78 -14.46
N ASN A 37 -6.79 -11.91 -13.75
CA ASN A 37 -7.28 -13.21 -14.20
C ASN A 37 -8.64 -13.52 -13.57
N LYS A 38 -9.55 -14.19 -14.29
CA LYS A 38 -10.90 -14.52 -13.78
C LYS A 38 -10.88 -15.68 -12.78
N ILE A 39 -10.32 -15.45 -11.59
CA ILE A 39 -10.20 -16.45 -10.51
C ILE A 39 -11.59 -16.76 -9.93
N GLY A 40 -12.39 -15.72 -9.68
CA GLY A 40 -13.73 -15.86 -9.11
C GLY A 40 -13.75 -16.42 -7.69
N ASN A 41 -14.94 -16.59 -7.13
CA ASN A 41 -15.11 -17.14 -5.78
C ASN A 41 -14.56 -18.57 -5.65
N GLY A 42 -14.82 -19.43 -6.64
CA GLY A 42 -14.34 -20.81 -6.64
C GLY A 42 -12.82 -20.88 -6.58
N GLY A 43 -12.10 -20.15 -7.46
CA GLY A 43 -10.65 -20.13 -7.45
C GLY A 43 -10.07 -19.56 -6.14
N ALA A 44 -10.69 -18.52 -5.58
CA ALA A 44 -10.28 -17.95 -4.30
C ALA A 44 -10.41 -18.94 -3.13
N MET A 45 -11.46 -19.75 -3.11
CA MET A 45 -11.63 -20.79 -2.09
C MET A 45 -10.52 -21.85 -2.16
N HIS A 46 -10.10 -22.22 -3.36
CA HIS A 46 -8.96 -23.13 -3.50
C HIS A 46 -7.64 -22.46 -3.08
N PHE A 47 -7.44 -21.17 -3.37
CA PHE A 47 -6.30 -20.43 -2.82
C PHE A 47 -6.32 -20.42 -1.29
N ALA A 48 -7.48 -20.16 -0.68
CA ALA A 48 -7.62 -20.22 0.76
C ALA A 48 -7.33 -21.62 1.29
N SER A 49 -7.80 -22.69 0.63
CA SER A 49 -7.46 -24.07 1.02
C SER A 49 -5.97 -24.37 0.88
N MET A 50 -5.33 -23.90 -0.20
CA MET A 50 -3.90 -24.09 -0.44
C MET A 50 -3.07 -23.38 0.64
N LEU A 51 -3.43 -22.14 0.97
CA LEU A 51 -2.76 -21.33 2.00
C LEU A 51 -2.91 -21.88 3.43
N GLN A 52 -3.85 -22.81 3.68
CA GLN A 52 -3.93 -23.51 4.97
C GLN A 52 -2.76 -24.47 5.18
N VAL A 53 -2.20 -25.00 4.09
CA VAL A 53 -1.15 -26.02 4.11
C VAL A 53 0.19 -25.45 3.65
N ASN A 54 0.18 -24.65 2.59
CA ASN A 54 1.39 -24.06 2.05
C ASN A 54 1.99 -23.05 3.03
N SER A 55 3.23 -23.32 3.44
CA SER A 55 4.02 -22.50 4.36
C SER A 55 5.25 -21.86 3.67
N THR A 56 5.28 -21.86 2.35
CA THR A 56 6.40 -21.36 1.55
C THR A 56 6.07 -20.03 0.88
N LEU A 57 4.86 -19.88 0.33
CA LEU A 57 4.46 -18.70 -0.42
C LEU A 57 4.48 -17.48 0.50
N GLN A 58 5.15 -16.42 0.04
CA GLN A 58 5.35 -15.17 0.77
C GLN A 58 4.55 -14.01 0.17
N GLU A 59 4.31 -14.03 -1.15
CA GLU A 59 3.53 -12.99 -1.82
C GLU A 59 2.42 -13.61 -2.68
N LEU A 60 1.20 -13.10 -2.52
CA LEU A 60 0.06 -13.44 -3.35
C LEU A 60 -0.62 -12.19 -3.89
N ASP A 61 -0.63 -12.04 -5.21
CA ASP A 61 -1.41 -11.00 -5.89
C ASP A 61 -2.51 -11.64 -6.73
N VAL A 62 -3.75 -11.39 -6.33
CA VAL A 62 -4.98 -11.84 -6.97
C VAL A 62 -5.94 -10.65 -7.16
N ALA A 63 -5.41 -9.43 -7.25
CA ALA A 63 -6.24 -8.24 -7.46
C ALA A 63 -6.96 -8.28 -8.82
N ASP A 64 -8.09 -7.56 -8.93
CA ASP A 64 -8.85 -7.46 -10.19
C ASP A 64 -9.17 -8.84 -10.80
N SER A 65 -9.58 -9.79 -9.97
CA SER A 65 -9.71 -11.21 -10.34
C SER A 65 -11.09 -11.81 -10.07
N ASP A 66 -12.13 -10.98 -10.18
CA ASP A 66 -13.54 -11.34 -9.93
C ASP A 66 -13.81 -11.91 -8.51
N LEU A 67 -13.03 -11.45 -7.51
CA LEU A 67 -13.19 -11.86 -6.11
C LEU A 67 -14.46 -11.25 -5.52
N GLY A 68 -15.38 -12.06 -5.00
CA GLY A 68 -16.56 -11.58 -4.27
C GLY A 68 -16.32 -11.47 -2.76
N THR A 69 -17.35 -11.06 -2.01
CA THR A 69 -17.31 -10.93 -0.54
C THR A 69 -16.78 -12.21 0.14
N GLN A 70 -17.27 -13.37 -0.29
CA GLN A 70 -16.87 -14.67 0.28
C GLN A 70 -15.39 -14.97 0.06
N SER A 71 -14.81 -14.55 -1.07
CA SER A 71 -13.37 -14.68 -1.33
C SER A 71 -12.54 -13.88 -0.35
N VAL A 72 -12.90 -12.61 -0.14
CA VAL A 72 -12.16 -11.72 0.77
C VAL A 72 -12.24 -12.25 2.21
N ILE A 73 -13.42 -12.71 2.64
CA ILE A 73 -13.61 -13.33 3.95
C ILE A 73 -12.78 -14.61 4.07
N ALA A 74 -12.77 -15.48 3.05
CA ALA A 74 -11.97 -16.70 3.07
C ALA A 74 -10.47 -16.40 3.19
N PHE A 75 -9.97 -15.37 2.47
CA PHE A 75 -8.59 -14.91 2.63
C PHE A 75 -8.31 -14.39 4.04
N ALA A 76 -9.19 -13.57 4.61
CA ALA A 76 -9.02 -13.12 5.99
C ALA A 76 -8.95 -14.29 6.99
N ILE A 77 -9.83 -15.29 6.84
CA ILE A 77 -9.87 -16.47 7.72
C ILE A 77 -8.58 -17.29 7.62
N VAL A 78 -8.12 -17.64 6.42
CA VAL A 78 -6.90 -18.45 6.29
C VAL A 78 -5.66 -17.70 6.79
N LEU A 79 -5.61 -16.39 6.58
CA LEU A 79 -4.49 -15.56 7.00
C LEU A 79 -4.38 -15.46 8.51
N ASN A 80 -5.40 -15.75 9.31
CA ASN A 80 -5.25 -15.85 10.77
C ASN A 80 -4.10 -16.81 11.16
N ASN A 81 -4.02 -17.93 10.45
CA ASN A 81 -3.10 -19.03 10.77
C ASN A 81 -1.90 -19.12 9.82
N ASN A 82 -2.01 -18.63 8.59
CA ASN A 82 -0.88 -18.64 7.67
C ASN A 82 0.27 -17.74 8.18
N LYS A 83 1.44 -18.35 8.40
CA LYS A 83 2.64 -17.67 8.93
C LYS A 83 3.72 -17.41 7.88
N SER A 84 3.51 -17.82 6.63
CA SER A 84 4.47 -17.64 5.54
C SER A 84 4.22 -16.36 4.75
N LEU A 85 2.95 -16.03 4.50
CA LEU A 85 2.58 -14.90 3.67
C LEU A 85 2.97 -13.58 4.33
N ARG A 86 3.69 -12.76 3.58
CA ARG A 86 4.20 -11.44 3.94
C ARG A 86 3.46 -10.34 3.20
N SER A 87 2.99 -10.60 1.98
CA SER A 87 2.29 -9.63 1.15
C SER A 87 1.06 -10.25 0.51
N VAL A 88 -0.10 -9.58 0.64
CA VAL A 88 -1.34 -10.00 -0.01
C VAL A 88 -2.02 -8.83 -0.70
N ASN A 89 -2.33 -9.02 -1.97
CA ASN A 89 -3.08 -8.07 -2.77
C ASN A 89 -4.39 -8.67 -3.26
N ILE A 90 -5.48 -8.19 -2.67
CA ILE A 90 -6.87 -8.56 -2.96
C ILE A 90 -7.68 -7.36 -3.46
N SER A 91 -7.00 -6.33 -3.95
CA SER A 91 -7.61 -5.07 -4.41
C SER A 91 -8.62 -5.29 -5.54
N ARG A 92 -9.58 -4.37 -5.64
CA ARG A 92 -10.67 -4.37 -6.65
C ARG A 92 -11.52 -5.65 -6.67
N PRO A 93 -12.04 -6.13 -5.51
CA PRO A 93 -13.07 -7.16 -5.51
C PRO A 93 -14.44 -6.61 -5.97
N LEU A 94 -15.34 -7.53 -6.34
CA LEU A 94 -16.74 -7.28 -6.67
C LEU A 94 -17.60 -7.36 -5.41
N LEU A 95 -17.62 -6.28 -4.63
CA LEU A 95 -18.39 -6.20 -3.39
C LEU A 95 -19.71 -5.47 -3.61
N PHE A 96 -20.81 -6.10 -3.18
CA PHE A 96 -22.17 -5.57 -3.34
C PHE A 96 -22.83 -5.19 -2.00
N SER A 97 -22.16 -5.42 -0.86
CA SER A 97 -22.70 -5.12 0.47
C SER A 97 -22.33 -3.70 0.93
N HIS A 98 -23.27 -3.04 1.60
CA HIS A 98 -23.05 -1.76 2.29
C HIS A 98 -22.56 -1.91 3.73
N GLN A 99 -22.55 -3.13 4.27
CA GLN A 99 -22.25 -3.38 5.70
C GLN A 99 -20.75 -3.54 5.99
N GLU A 100 -19.89 -3.44 4.97
CA GLU A 100 -18.42 -3.56 5.09
C GLU A 100 -17.94 -4.78 5.88
N GLU A 101 -18.65 -5.90 5.80
CA GLU A 101 -18.33 -7.17 6.50
C GLU A 101 -16.88 -7.62 6.25
N THR A 102 -16.38 -7.39 5.03
CA THR A 102 -14.99 -7.68 4.67
C THR A 102 -13.99 -6.91 5.53
N ALA A 103 -14.29 -5.66 5.89
CA ALA A 103 -13.43 -4.86 6.76
C ALA A 103 -13.36 -5.48 8.17
N VAL A 104 -14.50 -5.92 8.72
CA VAL A 104 -14.54 -6.59 10.03
C VAL A 104 -13.68 -7.86 10.04
N HIS A 105 -13.79 -8.69 9.00
CA HIS A 105 -12.98 -9.91 8.90
C HIS A 105 -11.49 -9.61 8.71
N LEU A 106 -11.13 -8.65 7.87
CA LEU A 106 -9.74 -8.22 7.68
C LEU A 106 -9.14 -7.63 8.96
N SER A 107 -9.91 -6.85 9.72
CA SER A 107 -9.51 -6.35 11.03
C SER A 107 -9.28 -7.47 12.04
N GLY A 108 -10.21 -8.42 12.14
CA GLY A 108 -10.04 -9.60 12.98
C GLY A 108 -8.78 -10.39 12.63
N MET A 109 -8.47 -10.49 11.34
CA MET A 109 -7.24 -11.10 10.85
C MET A 109 -5.99 -10.33 11.28
N LEU A 110 -6.00 -8.99 11.19
CA LEU A 110 -4.86 -8.18 11.64
C LEU A 110 -4.61 -8.27 13.15
N VAL A 111 -5.61 -8.55 13.98
CA VAL A 111 -5.39 -8.77 15.42
C VAL A 111 -4.56 -10.06 15.64
N VAL A 112 -4.83 -11.11 14.87
CA VAL A 112 -4.25 -12.45 15.07
C VAL A 112 -2.98 -12.67 14.26
N ASN A 113 -2.93 -12.20 13.02
CA ASN A 113 -1.80 -12.38 12.13
C ASN A 113 -0.67 -11.40 12.50
N GLN A 114 0.46 -11.97 12.92
CA GLN A 114 1.67 -11.23 13.30
C GLN A 114 2.82 -11.56 12.32
N CYS A 115 2.51 -11.68 11.03
CA CYS A 115 3.44 -12.13 9.99
C CYS A 115 3.34 -11.27 8.73
N LEU A 116 2.12 -10.85 8.38
CA LEU A 116 1.82 -10.04 7.22
C LEU A 116 2.48 -8.66 7.36
N ARG A 117 3.18 -8.25 6.31
CA ARG A 117 3.92 -6.98 6.21
C ARG A 117 3.23 -6.00 5.27
N GLU A 118 2.54 -6.49 4.26
CA GLU A 118 1.90 -5.67 3.24
C GLU A 118 0.47 -6.15 2.98
N LEU A 119 -0.47 -5.19 3.04
CA LEU A 119 -1.88 -5.44 2.81
C LEU A 119 -2.43 -4.42 1.81
N HIS A 120 -2.89 -4.91 0.65
CA HIS A 120 -3.44 -4.06 -0.40
C HIS A 120 -4.95 -4.21 -0.52
N LEU A 121 -5.64 -3.13 -0.17
CA LEU A 121 -7.10 -2.99 -0.09
C LEU A 121 -7.57 -1.82 -0.96
N GLY A 122 -6.94 -1.65 -2.13
CA GLY A 122 -7.35 -0.62 -3.09
C GLY A 122 -8.69 -0.97 -3.74
N LYS A 123 -9.54 0.03 -4.00
CA LYS A 123 -10.83 -0.14 -4.68
C LYS A 123 -11.76 -1.17 -4.00
N MET A 124 -11.82 -1.17 -2.68
CA MET A 124 -12.72 -2.01 -1.89
C MET A 124 -14.10 -1.37 -1.70
N GLY A 125 -14.24 -0.07 -2.00
CA GLY A 125 -15.44 0.71 -1.65
C GLY A 125 -15.52 1.01 -0.15
N MET A 126 -14.39 0.89 0.57
CA MET A 126 -14.31 1.04 2.02
C MET A 126 -14.61 2.48 2.46
N THR A 127 -15.41 2.65 3.50
CA THR A 127 -15.74 3.95 4.11
C THR A 127 -14.95 4.16 5.40
N ASP A 128 -15.19 5.28 6.10
CA ASP A 128 -14.56 5.56 7.38
C ASP A 128 -14.87 4.51 8.46
N TYR A 129 -16.03 3.83 8.37
CA TYR A 129 -16.37 2.73 9.27
C TYR A 129 -15.41 1.54 9.10
N GLY A 130 -15.18 1.10 7.85
CA GLY A 130 -14.19 0.05 7.57
C GLY A 130 -12.77 0.45 7.98
N VAL A 131 -12.38 1.70 7.74
CA VAL A 131 -11.07 2.22 8.20
C VAL A 131 -10.97 2.22 9.71
N GLU A 132 -12.02 2.63 10.43
CA GLU A 132 -12.05 2.60 11.90
C GLU A 132 -11.80 1.17 12.41
N ARG A 133 -12.52 0.19 11.86
CA ARG A 133 -12.29 -1.23 12.19
C ARG A 133 -10.86 -1.66 11.92
N LEU A 134 -10.26 -1.28 10.79
CA LEU A 134 -8.85 -1.62 10.50
C LEU A 134 -7.92 -0.97 11.53
N THR A 135 -8.13 0.31 11.83
CA THR A 135 -7.28 1.06 12.76
C THR A 135 -7.34 0.53 14.18
N ASP A 136 -8.49 0.01 14.64
CA ASP A 136 -8.61 -0.64 15.95
C ASP A 136 -7.71 -1.88 16.03
N ALA A 137 -7.65 -2.69 14.97
CA ALA A 137 -6.74 -3.84 14.89
C ALA A 137 -5.27 -3.41 14.76
N LEU A 138 -5.00 -2.36 13.98
CA LEU A 138 -3.64 -1.84 13.80
C LEU A 138 -3.04 -1.26 15.08
N ARG A 139 -3.81 -0.95 16.13
CA ARG A 139 -3.22 -0.55 17.42
C ARG A 139 -2.44 -1.67 18.10
N THR A 140 -2.75 -2.92 17.79
CA THR A 140 -2.09 -4.11 18.39
C THR A 140 -1.34 -4.96 17.39
N ASN A 141 -1.43 -4.66 16.09
CA ASN A 141 -0.59 -5.29 15.07
C ASN A 141 0.75 -4.55 14.94
N TYR A 142 1.85 -5.24 15.26
CA TYR A 142 3.20 -4.66 15.19
C TYR A 142 4.02 -5.23 14.02
N THR A 143 3.34 -5.74 12.99
CA THR A 143 3.99 -6.40 11.86
C THR A 143 3.72 -5.73 10.53
N LEU A 144 2.55 -5.13 10.34
CA LEU A 144 2.15 -4.50 9.09
C LEU A 144 2.96 -3.21 8.86
N LYS A 145 3.68 -3.17 7.74
CA LYS A 145 4.53 -2.06 7.32
C LYS A 145 3.94 -1.25 6.18
N TYR A 146 3.12 -1.87 5.34
CA TYR A 146 2.52 -1.25 4.17
C TYR A 146 1.00 -1.46 4.19
N LEU A 147 0.26 -0.36 4.02
CA LEU A 147 -1.19 -0.38 3.88
C LEU A 147 -1.63 0.44 2.66
N ASP A 148 -2.26 -0.21 1.67
CA ASP A 148 -2.90 0.46 0.52
C ASP A 148 -4.41 0.52 0.72
N LEU A 149 -4.93 1.75 0.83
CA LEU A 149 -6.35 2.11 0.93
C LEU A 149 -6.78 3.01 -0.23
N ARG A 150 -6.07 2.98 -1.36
CA ARG A 150 -6.37 3.85 -2.50
C ARG A 150 -7.75 3.60 -3.09
N CYS A 151 -8.30 4.63 -3.75
CA CYS A 151 -9.56 4.54 -4.49
C CYS A 151 -10.70 3.96 -3.63
N ASN A 152 -10.75 4.33 -2.35
CA ASN A 152 -11.84 3.99 -1.44
C ASN A 152 -12.70 5.25 -1.21
N ARG A 153 -13.51 5.25 -0.15
CA ARG A 153 -14.36 6.37 0.25
C ARG A 153 -13.90 6.92 1.61
N VAL A 154 -12.60 6.94 1.83
CA VAL A 154 -11.99 7.46 3.07
C VAL A 154 -12.12 8.97 3.07
N THR A 155 -12.68 9.53 4.14
CA THR A 155 -12.80 10.97 4.35
C THR A 155 -11.83 11.46 5.44
N ARG A 156 -11.99 12.71 5.87
CA ARG A 156 -11.27 13.27 7.03
C ARG A 156 -11.40 12.43 8.30
N ASP A 157 -12.54 11.76 8.52
CA ASP A 157 -12.76 10.97 9.74
C ASP A 157 -11.96 9.65 9.72
N GLY A 158 -11.91 8.96 8.58
CA GLY A 158 -11.01 7.81 8.41
C GLY A 158 -9.54 8.21 8.50
N ALA A 159 -9.16 9.35 7.92
CA ALA A 159 -7.82 9.91 8.06
C ALA A 159 -7.46 10.23 9.53
N ARG A 160 -8.43 10.73 10.32
CA ARG A 160 -8.27 10.94 11.77
C ARG A 160 -7.98 9.63 12.51
N CYS A 161 -8.68 8.55 12.15
CA CYS A 161 -8.43 7.23 12.73
C CYS A 161 -7.03 6.71 12.38
N LEU A 162 -6.61 6.84 11.13
CA LEU A 162 -5.24 6.48 10.69
C LEU A 162 -4.18 7.31 11.42
N ALA A 163 -4.39 8.61 11.58
CA ALA A 163 -3.50 9.47 12.35
C ALA A 163 -3.33 8.99 13.80
N LYS A 164 -4.39 8.51 14.46
CA LYS A 164 -4.28 7.92 15.81
C LYS A 164 -3.39 6.68 15.83
N VAL A 165 -3.41 5.86 14.78
CA VAL A 165 -2.50 4.71 14.64
C VAL A 165 -1.07 5.21 14.50
N LEU A 166 -0.80 6.15 13.60
CA LEU A 166 0.54 6.69 13.37
C LEU A 166 1.18 7.32 14.63
N LYS A 167 0.37 7.85 15.55
CA LYS A 167 0.86 8.40 16.83
C LYS A 167 1.31 7.31 17.81
N ASN A 168 0.66 6.16 17.79
CA ASN A 168 0.78 5.12 18.83
C ASN A 168 1.46 3.83 18.35
N ASN A 169 1.51 3.60 17.04
CA ASN A 169 2.10 2.43 16.41
C ASN A 169 3.17 2.87 15.41
N GLY A 170 4.43 2.56 15.73
CA GLY A 170 5.60 2.91 14.92
C GLY A 170 5.99 1.86 13.86
N THR A 171 5.13 0.89 13.54
CA THR A 171 5.47 -0.19 12.60
C THR A 171 5.00 0.08 11.18
N LEU A 172 3.98 0.92 10.99
CA LEU A 172 3.51 1.30 9.67
C LEU A 172 4.50 2.29 9.04
N GLU A 173 5.13 1.87 7.95
CA GLU A 173 6.16 2.64 7.23
C GLU A 173 5.59 3.29 5.96
N ILE A 174 4.53 2.72 5.36
CA ILE A 174 3.95 3.21 4.10
C ILE A 174 2.43 3.19 4.15
N LEU A 175 1.83 4.33 3.77
CA LEU A 175 0.39 4.51 3.69
C LEU A 175 0.01 5.10 2.32
N ASP A 176 -0.75 4.34 1.52
CA ASP A 176 -1.33 4.80 0.25
C ASP A 176 -2.81 5.12 0.43
N LEU A 177 -3.15 6.42 0.34
CA LEU A 177 -4.48 6.99 0.40
C LEU A 177 -4.88 7.66 -0.92
N ALA A 178 -4.18 7.40 -2.02
CA ALA A 178 -4.47 8.02 -3.31
C ALA A 178 -5.95 7.86 -3.73
N SER A 179 -6.53 8.90 -4.32
CA SER A 179 -7.92 8.89 -4.81
C SER A 179 -8.96 8.60 -3.72
N ASN A 180 -8.86 9.29 -2.59
CA ASN A 180 -9.88 9.34 -1.55
C ASN A 180 -10.40 10.79 -1.41
N ARG A 181 -10.98 11.17 -0.27
CA ARG A 181 -11.48 12.53 -0.03
C ARG A 181 -11.14 12.99 1.38
N ILE A 182 -9.86 12.93 1.75
CA ILE A 182 -9.45 13.28 3.11
C ILE A 182 -9.52 14.78 3.42
N GLU A 183 -9.49 15.64 2.40
CA GLU A 183 -9.58 17.11 2.52
C GLU A 183 -8.50 17.70 3.47
N ASP A 184 -8.58 19.01 3.78
CA ASP A 184 -7.61 19.68 4.64
C ASP A 184 -7.61 19.13 6.07
N ASP A 185 -8.78 18.84 6.64
CA ASP A 185 -8.89 18.32 8.01
C ASP A 185 -8.17 16.96 8.16
N GLY A 186 -8.36 16.06 7.19
CA GLY A 186 -7.67 14.77 7.17
C GLY A 186 -6.15 14.93 7.05
N ALA A 187 -5.70 15.82 6.16
CA ALA A 187 -4.28 16.15 6.01
C ALA A 187 -3.68 16.76 7.29
N LEU A 188 -4.43 17.61 8.00
CA LEU A 188 -4.03 18.19 9.29
C LEU A 188 -3.90 17.12 10.39
N TYR A 189 -4.80 16.14 10.44
CA TYR A 189 -4.66 15.04 11.40
C TYR A 189 -3.41 14.20 11.12
N LEU A 190 -3.16 13.89 9.84
CA LEU A 190 -1.96 13.15 9.43
C LEU A 190 -0.68 13.94 9.71
N SER A 191 -0.64 15.23 9.39
CA SER A 191 0.53 16.09 9.62
C SER A 191 0.88 16.19 11.11
N GLN A 192 -0.13 16.32 11.99
CA GLN A 192 0.07 16.31 13.44
C GLN A 192 0.65 14.98 13.95
N ALA A 193 0.29 13.85 13.33
CA ALA A 193 0.86 12.57 13.68
C ALA A 193 2.30 12.43 13.17
N ILE A 194 2.54 12.79 11.91
CA ILE A 194 3.85 12.71 11.24
C ILE A 194 4.89 13.58 11.94
N ALA A 195 4.52 14.77 12.41
CA ALA A 195 5.42 15.68 13.11
C ALA A 195 5.93 15.13 14.47
N LEU A 196 5.31 14.07 15.01
CA LEU A 196 5.78 13.46 16.25
C LEU A 196 7.06 12.66 16.03
N PRO A 197 8.07 12.75 16.92
CA PRO A 197 9.30 11.95 16.82
C PRO A 197 9.06 10.42 16.85
N THR A 198 7.92 9.98 17.39
CA THR A 198 7.55 8.56 17.45
C THR A 198 6.98 8.03 16.14
N CYS A 199 6.63 8.90 15.19
CA CYS A 199 6.06 8.48 13.92
C CYS A 199 7.17 7.97 12.98
N ASN A 200 7.02 6.73 12.53
CA ASN A 200 8.00 6.03 11.67
C ASN A 200 7.52 5.93 10.20
N LEU A 201 6.54 6.74 9.80
CA LEU A 201 6.01 6.73 8.44
C LEU A 201 7.08 7.27 7.48
N LYS A 202 7.51 6.44 6.53
CA LYS A 202 8.52 6.76 5.52
C LYS A 202 7.92 7.29 4.23
N ALA A 203 6.74 6.81 3.85
CA ALA A 203 6.06 7.23 2.64
C ALA A 203 4.56 7.46 2.84
N LEU A 204 4.10 8.62 2.36
CA LEU A 204 2.69 8.97 2.31
C LEU A 204 2.27 9.28 0.87
N SER A 205 1.31 8.52 0.35
CA SER A 205 0.70 8.79 -0.96
C SER A 205 -0.72 9.32 -0.75
N ILE A 206 -0.94 10.57 -1.12
CA ILE A 206 -2.24 11.27 -1.08
C ILE A 206 -2.64 11.95 -2.41
N PRO A 207 -2.25 11.49 -3.62
CA PRO A 207 -2.76 12.09 -4.84
C PRO A 207 -4.28 12.09 -4.93
N ASN A 208 -4.87 13.12 -5.56
CA ASN A 208 -6.32 13.22 -5.80
C ASN A 208 -7.18 13.04 -4.53
N ASN A 209 -6.97 13.88 -3.52
CA ASN A 209 -7.67 13.79 -2.23
C ASN A 209 -8.51 15.03 -1.87
N ASN A 210 -8.64 15.98 -2.79
CA ASN A 210 -9.29 17.29 -2.58
C ASN A 210 -8.68 18.06 -1.38
N ILE A 211 -7.36 17.93 -1.17
CA ILE A 211 -6.64 18.70 -0.16
C ILE A 211 -6.32 20.07 -0.77
N ALA A 212 -6.47 21.13 0.02
CA ALA A 212 -6.14 22.48 -0.38
C ALA A 212 -4.86 22.96 0.32
N THR A 213 -4.63 24.27 0.25
CA THR A 213 -3.39 24.92 0.69
C THR A 213 -3.09 24.65 2.16
N VAL A 214 -4.09 24.70 3.04
CA VAL A 214 -3.88 24.53 4.49
C VAL A 214 -3.36 23.14 4.82
N GLY A 215 -3.96 22.09 4.25
CA GLY A 215 -3.55 20.71 4.48
C GLY A 215 -2.17 20.39 3.92
N LEU A 216 -1.89 20.78 2.68
CA LEU A 216 -0.60 20.49 2.03
C LEU A 216 0.57 21.24 2.65
N VAL A 217 0.40 22.52 3.00
CA VAL A 217 1.44 23.29 3.73
C VAL A 217 1.67 22.69 5.11
N SER A 218 0.63 22.21 5.79
CA SER A 218 0.79 21.52 7.07
C SER A 218 1.62 20.24 6.96
N LEU A 219 1.40 19.44 5.91
CA LEU A 219 2.20 18.24 5.64
C LEU A 219 3.66 18.59 5.32
N SER A 220 3.93 19.64 4.55
CA SER A 220 5.30 20.12 4.30
C SER A 220 6.00 20.49 5.62
N ARG A 221 5.33 21.22 6.51
CA ARG A 221 5.88 21.55 7.85
C ARG A 221 6.10 20.31 8.72
N ALA A 222 5.21 19.34 8.68
CA ALA A 222 5.38 18.08 9.42
C ALA A 222 6.60 17.30 8.92
N MET A 223 6.85 17.31 7.60
CA MET A 223 8.05 16.72 7.00
C MET A 223 9.32 17.45 7.45
N GLN A 224 9.30 18.77 7.61
CA GLN A 224 10.44 19.51 8.19
C GLN A 224 10.68 19.15 9.67
N ALA A 225 9.63 18.89 10.44
CA ALA A 225 9.71 18.57 11.86
C ALA A 225 10.20 17.13 12.14
N ASN A 226 9.89 16.18 11.26
CA ASN A 226 10.29 14.78 11.41
C ASN A 226 10.94 14.25 10.13
N ASN A 227 12.18 13.77 10.26
CA ASN A 227 13.01 13.28 9.16
C ASN A 227 12.70 11.85 8.69
N THR A 228 11.78 11.13 9.35
CA THR A 228 11.41 9.76 8.93
C THR A 228 10.64 9.75 7.61
N LEU A 229 9.73 10.71 7.40
CA LEU A 229 8.99 10.83 6.15
C LEU A 229 9.92 11.33 5.05
N THR A 230 10.23 10.46 4.10
CA THR A 230 11.16 10.74 2.99
C THR A 230 10.44 10.82 1.66
N HIS A 231 9.29 10.16 1.53
CA HIS A 231 8.51 10.15 0.30
C HIS A 231 7.12 10.74 0.53
N ILE A 232 6.72 11.66 -0.35
CA ILE A 232 5.38 12.25 -0.31
C ILE A 232 4.86 12.53 -1.72
N TYR A 233 3.66 12.01 -2.00
CA TYR A 233 3.02 12.13 -3.32
C TYR A 233 1.71 12.91 -3.17
N ILE A 234 1.57 14.03 -3.87
CA ILE A 234 0.52 15.03 -3.63
C ILE A 234 -0.22 15.46 -4.90
N TRP A 235 0.10 14.93 -6.07
CA TRP A 235 -0.48 15.39 -7.34
C TRP A 235 -2.02 15.27 -7.38
N GLY A 236 -2.69 16.15 -8.13
CA GLY A 236 -4.15 16.15 -8.24
C GLY A 236 -4.88 16.69 -7.00
N ASN A 237 -4.17 17.37 -6.11
CA ASN A 237 -4.75 18.24 -5.08
C ASN A 237 -4.70 19.71 -5.52
N ARG A 238 -5.11 20.67 -4.69
CA ARG A 238 -5.04 22.10 -5.04
C ARG A 238 -3.64 22.65 -4.75
N LEU A 239 -2.81 22.70 -5.79
CA LEU A 239 -1.42 23.14 -5.74
C LEU A 239 -1.30 24.65 -6.01
N GLU A 240 -1.84 25.46 -5.11
CA GLU A 240 -1.73 26.92 -5.19
C GLU A 240 -0.32 27.41 -4.81
N GLU A 241 -0.01 28.68 -5.08
CA GLU A 241 1.31 29.28 -4.88
C GLU A 241 1.97 28.95 -3.52
N PRO A 242 1.28 29.02 -2.36
CA PRO A 242 1.94 28.69 -1.08
C PRO A 242 2.37 27.23 -0.98
N VAL A 243 1.65 26.31 -1.64
CA VAL A 243 2.03 24.90 -1.74
C VAL A 243 3.24 24.74 -2.65
N CYS A 244 3.23 25.40 -3.81
CA CYS A 244 4.34 25.39 -4.75
C CYS A 244 5.63 25.88 -4.10
N GLN A 245 5.56 26.98 -3.36
CA GLN A 245 6.70 27.49 -2.60
C GLN A 245 7.14 26.50 -1.52
N ALA A 246 6.22 25.97 -0.71
CA ALA A 246 6.55 25.06 0.37
C ALA A 246 7.22 23.76 -0.11
N PHE A 247 6.84 23.24 -1.28
CA PHE A 247 7.47 22.06 -1.87
C PHE A 247 8.75 22.40 -2.63
N SER A 248 8.85 23.58 -3.23
CA SER A 248 10.10 24.10 -3.77
C SER A 248 11.17 24.24 -2.69
N ASP A 249 10.82 24.75 -1.52
CA ASP A 249 11.70 24.86 -0.36
C ASP A 249 12.18 23.47 0.12
N LEU A 250 11.28 22.47 0.16
CA LEU A 250 11.65 21.09 0.50
C LEU A 250 12.64 20.47 -0.50
N LEU A 251 12.44 20.71 -1.80
CA LEU A 251 13.29 20.18 -2.87
C LEU A 251 14.65 20.88 -2.90
N SER A 252 14.67 22.21 -2.85
CA SER A 252 15.89 23.03 -2.88
C SER A 252 16.76 22.86 -1.63
N SER A 253 16.15 22.65 -0.45
CA SER A 253 16.89 22.32 0.78
C SER A 253 17.44 20.89 0.79
N GLY A 254 17.06 20.05 -0.16
CA GLY A 254 17.40 18.62 -0.18
C GLY A 254 16.65 17.78 0.86
N ARG A 255 15.67 18.37 1.57
CA ARG A 255 14.82 17.63 2.52
C ARG A 255 13.93 16.61 1.81
N LEU A 256 13.51 16.91 0.60
CA LEU A 256 12.78 16.01 -0.30
C LEU A 256 13.62 15.84 -1.58
N SER A 257 13.88 14.60 -1.99
CA SER A 257 14.50 14.34 -3.30
C SER A 257 13.44 14.34 -4.41
N SER A 258 13.83 14.74 -5.62
CA SER A 258 12.96 14.71 -6.81
C SER A 258 12.48 13.30 -7.18
N GLU A 259 13.18 12.25 -6.75
CA GLU A 259 12.76 10.85 -6.94
C GLU A 259 11.72 10.37 -5.91
N GLN A 260 11.49 11.16 -4.86
CA GLN A 260 10.67 10.77 -3.70
C GLN A 260 9.31 11.47 -3.66
N THR A 261 8.92 12.09 -4.78
CA THR A 261 7.65 12.79 -4.95
C THR A 261 7.16 12.68 -6.40
N ASP A 262 5.89 12.98 -6.62
CA ASP A 262 5.23 13.00 -7.93
C ASP A 262 5.17 14.41 -8.53
N VAL A 263 5.86 15.38 -7.93
CA VAL A 263 5.93 16.76 -8.43
C VAL A 263 7.35 17.21 -8.73
N CYS A 264 7.51 18.02 -9.78
CA CYS A 264 8.72 18.81 -10.01
C CYS A 264 8.41 20.30 -10.05
N VAL A 265 9.40 21.12 -9.72
CA VAL A 265 9.29 22.58 -9.71
C VAL A 265 9.60 23.12 -11.10
N TYR A 266 8.81 24.09 -11.54
CA TYR A 266 9.09 24.93 -12.69
C TYR A 266 8.63 26.37 -12.44
N GLU A 267 9.10 27.32 -13.24
CA GLU A 267 8.78 28.74 -13.11
C GLU A 267 8.01 29.22 -14.34
N VAL A 268 6.97 30.03 -14.12
CA VAL A 268 6.21 30.71 -15.16
C VAL A 268 6.01 32.15 -14.72
N ASP A 269 6.51 33.11 -15.51
CA ASP A 269 6.37 34.55 -15.27
C ASP A 269 6.80 35.00 -13.85
N GLY A 270 7.85 34.39 -13.30
CA GLY A 270 8.34 34.67 -11.94
C GLY A 270 7.59 33.95 -10.82
N CYS A 271 6.57 33.13 -11.15
CA CYS A 271 5.80 32.34 -10.20
C CYS A 271 6.27 30.88 -10.17
N VAL A 272 6.53 30.37 -8.97
CA VAL A 272 6.88 28.96 -8.73
C VAL A 272 5.64 28.08 -8.88
N CYS A 273 5.74 27.06 -9.71
CA CYS A 273 4.68 26.10 -10.01
C CYS A 273 5.15 24.64 -9.84
N LEU A 274 4.21 23.72 -9.69
CA LEU A 274 4.46 22.27 -9.61
C LEU A 274 3.84 21.53 -10.79
N ALA A 275 4.59 20.65 -11.42
CA ALA A 275 4.15 19.80 -12.53
C ALA A 275 4.22 18.32 -12.14
N GLU A 276 3.32 17.50 -12.70
CA GLU A 276 3.35 16.05 -12.50
C GLU A 276 4.62 15.47 -13.10
N VAL A 277 5.26 14.60 -12.36
CA VAL A 277 6.21 13.65 -12.92
C VAL A 277 5.67 12.25 -12.71
N PHE A 278 5.91 11.35 -13.68
CA PHE A 278 5.44 9.95 -13.62
C PHE A 278 6.24 9.09 -12.61
N HIS A 279 6.58 9.66 -11.46
CA HIS A 279 7.15 9.03 -10.28
C HIS A 279 6.08 8.96 -9.20
N GLY A 280 4.99 8.20 -9.42
CA GLY A 280 4.06 7.89 -8.34
C GLY A 280 4.68 6.91 -7.34
N LEU A 281 3.99 6.61 -6.23
CA LEU A 281 4.35 5.49 -5.35
C LEU A 281 4.41 4.20 -6.19
N LYS A 282 5.62 3.79 -6.60
CA LYS A 282 5.84 2.67 -7.50
C LYS A 282 5.44 1.39 -6.75
N ARG A 283 4.30 0.80 -7.08
CA ARG A 283 3.85 -0.42 -6.40
C ARG A 283 4.74 -1.59 -6.81
N HIS A 284 5.04 -2.51 -5.89
CA HIS A 284 5.76 -3.76 -6.18
C HIS A 284 5.20 -4.50 -7.41
N TYR A 285 3.90 -4.35 -7.69
CA TYR A 285 3.16 -5.14 -8.68
C TYR A 285 3.27 -4.68 -10.13
N TYR A 286 3.55 -3.40 -10.38
CA TYR A 286 3.71 -2.85 -11.74
C TYR A 286 5.17 -2.75 -12.20
N TRP A 287 6.12 -3.18 -11.36
CA TRP A 287 7.52 -3.22 -11.76
C TRP A 287 7.75 -4.30 -12.81
N THR A 288 8.06 -3.84 -14.01
CA THR A 288 8.79 -4.58 -15.04
C THR A 288 10.03 -3.74 -15.27
N PRO A 289 11.26 -4.25 -15.06
CA PRO A 289 12.43 -3.49 -15.48
C PRO A 289 12.28 -3.26 -16.98
N SER A 290 12.21 -1.99 -17.39
CA SER A 290 12.48 -1.64 -18.77
C SER A 290 13.90 -2.13 -19.06
N TYR A 291 14.08 -2.97 -20.07
CA TYR A 291 15.38 -3.47 -20.49
C TYR A 291 16.38 -2.30 -20.56
N GLY A 292 17.47 -2.36 -19.77
CA GLY A 292 18.61 -1.47 -19.89
C GLY A 292 18.73 -0.29 -18.91
N GLN A 293 17.95 -0.22 -17.81
CA GLN A 293 18.27 0.71 -16.72
C GLN A 293 18.45 -0.02 -15.40
N ASP A 294 19.65 0.08 -14.83
CA ASP A 294 19.90 -0.14 -13.41
C ASP A 294 19.19 0.98 -12.64
N VAL A 295 17.98 0.71 -12.14
CA VAL A 295 17.21 1.70 -11.39
C VAL A 295 17.46 1.49 -9.90
N ASN A 296 17.90 2.56 -9.24
CA ASN A 296 18.17 2.65 -7.81
C ASN A 296 16.97 2.15 -6.97
N PRO A 297 17.14 1.12 -6.11
CA PRO A 297 16.09 0.65 -5.21
C PRO A 297 15.56 1.73 -4.25
N ALA A 298 16.31 2.82 -4.06
CA ALA A 298 15.92 3.96 -3.23
C ALA A 298 14.77 4.80 -3.83
N SER A 299 14.49 4.71 -5.13
CA SER A 299 13.41 5.48 -5.78
C SER A 299 12.01 4.89 -5.52
N ASN A 300 11.90 3.92 -4.61
CA ASN A 300 10.63 3.27 -4.27
C ASN A 300 10.61 2.80 -2.81
N ALA A 301 9.84 3.50 -1.99
CA ALA A 301 9.65 3.16 -0.57
C ALA A 301 9.18 1.71 -0.37
N ALA A 302 8.31 1.18 -1.24
CA ALA A 302 7.81 -0.18 -1.13
C ALA A 302 8.96 -1.18 -1.34
N VAL A 303 9.72 -1.04 -2.42
CA VAL A 303 10.90 -1.89 -2.72
C VAL A 303 11.99 -1.80 -1.66
N ALA A 304 12.15 -0.66 -0.99
CA ALA A 304 13.09 -0.50 0.11
C ALA A 304 12.75 -1.37 1.34
N LEU A 305 11.47 -1.76 1.54
CA LEU A 305 11.06 -2.68 2.62
C LEU A 305 11.54 -4.12 2.39
N THR A 306 11.71 -4.53 1.12
CA THR A 306 12.10 -5.91 0.73
C THR A 306 13.60 -6.15 0.72
N ASN A 307 14.43 -5.12 0.46
CA ASN A 307 15.89 -5.29 0.34
C ASN A 307 16.63 -5.42 1.69
N THR A 308 15.96 -5.23 2.83
CA THR A 308 16.59 -5.34 4.15
C THR A 308 16.86 -6.77 4.65
N GLN A 309 16.79 -7.82 3.81
CA GLN A 309 17.02 -9.21 4.26
C GLN A 309 17.92 -10.12 3.41
N LEU A 310 18.66 -9.63 2.41
CA LEU A 310 19.61 -10.51 1.70
C LEU A 310 20.93 -9.79 1.44
N TYR A 311 21.86 -9.90 2.38
CA TYR A 311 23.27 -10.26 2.19
C TYR A 311 23.90 -10.41 3.58
N PRO A 312 24.26 -11.63 4.05
CA PRO A 312 25.31 -11.72 5.05
C PRO A 312 26.58 -11.23 4.37
N ASN A 313 27.20 -10.20 4.93
CA ASN A 313 28.55 -9.78 4.56
C ASN A 313 29.46 -11.02 4.58
N SER A 314 29.81 -11.54 3.41
CA SER A 314 30.99 -12.38 3.27
C SER A 314 32.18 -11.44 3.43
N SER A 315 32.59 -11.24 4.68
CA SER A 315 33.88 -10.65 5.01
C SER A 315 34.95 -11.53 4.41
N HIS A 316 35.56 -11.03 3.34
CA HIS A 316 36.93 -11.37 2.98
C HIS A 316 37.84 -11.15 4.18
N THR A 317 38.69 -12.13 4.47
CA THR A 317 40.05 -11.96 5.01
C THR A 317 40.78 -13.30 4.93
N PRO A 318 42.11 -13.25 4.75
CA PRO A 318 42.84 -13.17 3.49
C PRO A 318 43.16 -14.55 2.89
#